data_AF-A0A8B3NV44-F1
#
_entry.id   AF-A0A8B3NV44-F1
#
_cell.length_a   1.000
_cell.length_b   1.000
_cell.length_c   1.000
_cell.angle_alpha   90.00
_cell.angle_beta   90.00
_cell.angle_gamma   90.00
#
_symmetry.space_group_name_H-M   'P 1'
#
loop_
_entity.id
_entity.type
_entity.pdbx_description
1 polymer ?
#
loop_
_entity_poly.entity_id
_entity_poly.type
_entity_poly.pdbx_seq_one_letter_code
_entity_poly.pdbx_strand_id
1 'polypeptide(L)' 'DFTVSPGKTGFRGAEEHYRLKGKERFKIFGVLLEGKEPADEGAPVYRDGKKVGVVTCAMYSPLVQKSMGIARL' A
#
# COMPACT_ATOMS: atom_id res chain seq x y z
N ASP A 1 -2.17 -4.14 -11.28
CA ASP A 1 -2.92 -4.52 -12.50
C ASP A 1 -2.39 -3.80 -13.73
N PHE A 2 -2.03 -2.52 -13.66
CA PHE A 2 -1.60 -1.76 -14.85
C PHE A 2 -0.32 -2.27 -15.57
N THR A 3 0.52 -3.07 -14.90
CA THR A 3 1.79 -3.58 -15.44
C THR A 3 1.68 -4.93 -16.16
N VAL A 4 0.51 -5.57 -16.13
CA VAL A 4 0.23 -6.80 -16.86
C VAL A 4 -0.87 -6.51 -17.88
N SER A 5 -0.53 -6.58 -19.17
CA SER A 5 -1.51 -6.36 -20.25
C SER A 5 -2.65 -7.38 -20.15
N PRO A 6 -3.91 -6.96 -20.36
CA PRO A 6 -5.06 -7.88 -20.34
C PRO A 6 -4.86 -9.07 -21.28
N GLY A 7 -5.07 -10.28 -20.78
CA GLY A 7 -4.97 -11.51 -21.56
C GLY A 7 -3.54 -11.99 -21.83
N LYS A 8 -2.50 -11.30 -21.36
CA LYS A 8 -1.11 -11.76 -21.48
C LYS A 8 -0.93 -13.09 -20.73
N THR A 9 -0.37 -14.09 -21.39
CA THR A 9 -0.05 -15.41 -20.80
C THR A 9 1.42 -15.78 -21.04
N GLY A 10 1.84 -16.97 -20.59
CA GLY A 10 3.19 -17.50 -20.84
C GLY A 10 4.30 -16.97 -19.92
N PHE A 11 3.98 -16.17 -18.90
CA PHE A 11 4.92 -15.75 -17.87
C PHE A 11 4.78 -16.59 -16.60
N ARG A 12 5.86 -16.68 -15.81
CA ARG A 12 5.85 -17.40 -14.53
C ARG A 12 4.83 -16.79 -13.58
N GLY A 13 3.84 -17.58 -13.16
CA GLY A 13 2.75 -17.13 -12.29
C GLY A 13 1.54 -16.55 -13.01
N ALA A 14 1.44 -16.66 -14.35
CA ALA A 14 0.29 -16.14 -15.10
C ALA A 14 -1.05 -16.71 -14.65
N GLU A 15 -1.14 -18.02 -14.44
CA GLU A 15 -2.37 -18.68 -13.97
C GLU A 15 -2.81 -18.13 -12.61
N GLU A 16 -1.89 -18.05 -11.65
CA GLU A 16 -2.15 -17.52 -10.31
C GLU A 16 -2.51 -16.03 -10.32
N HIS A 17 -1.84 -15.23 -11.17
CA HIS A 17 -2.15 -13.81 -11.33
C HIS A 17 -3.63 -13.59 -11.68
N TYR A 18 -4.18 -14.35 -12.62
CA TYR A 18 -5.59 -14.24 -12.98
C TYR A 18 -6.52 -14.93 -11.98
N ARG A 19 -6.12 -16.07 -11.40
CA ARG A 19 -6.91 -16.80 -10.39
C ARG A 19 -7.16 -15.99 -9.11
N LEU A 20 -6.20 -15.13 -8.74
CA LEU A 20 -6.24 -14.31 -7.52
C LEU A 20 -6.75 -12.87 -7.76
N LYS A 21 -7.04 -12.48 -9.00
CA LYS A 21 -7.60 -11.16 -9.31
C LYS A 21 -8.92 -10.95 -8.56
N GLY A 22 -9.02 -9.85 -7.81
CA GLY A 22 -10.18 -9.54 -6.96
C GLY A 22 -10.18 -10.28 -5.61
N LYS A 23 -9.16 -11.10 -5.30
CA LYS A 23 -8.98 -11.81 -4.03
C LYS A 23 -7.77 -11.27 -3.26
N GLU A 24 -7.46 -9.99 -3.44
CA GLU A 24 -6.32 -9.37 -2.79
C GLU A 24 -6.52 -9.31 -1.28
N ARG A 25 -5.49 -9.69 -0.53
CA ARG A 25 -5.51 -9.69 0.95
C ARG A 25 -5.36 -8.30 1.56
N PHE A 26 -4.82 -7.37 0.79
CA PHE A 26 -4.62 -5.98 1.15
C PHE A 26 -4.51 -5.14 -0.13
N LYS A 27 -4.70 -3.83 0.01
CA LYS A 27 -4.39 -2.84 -1.03
C LYS A 27 -3.36 -1.85 -0.50
N ILE A 28 -2.66 -1.21 -1.44
CA ILE A 28 -1.66 -0.19 -1.13
C ILE A 28 -2.32 1.18 -1.26
N PHE A 29 -2.24 1.98 -0.21
CA PHE A 29 -2.81 3.32 -0.15
C PHE A 29 -1.74 4.35 0.20
N GLY A 30 -1.88 5.56 -0.36
CA GLY A 30 -1.22 6.73 0.20
C GLY A 30 -1.96 7.19 1.45
N VAL A 31 -1.22 7.51 2.51
CA VAL A 31 -1.76 8.08 3.75
C VAL A 31 -1.07 9.41 4.03
N LEU A 32 -1.86 10.39 4.47
CA LEU A 32 -1.35 11.63 5.04
C LEU A 32 -1.30 11.47 6.56
N LEU A 33 -0.17 11.83 7.15
CA LEU A 33 0.05 11.76 8.59
C LEU A 33 0.01 13.18 9.16
N GLU A 34 -0.62 13.32 10.32
CA GLU A 34 -0.57 14.58 11.06
C GLU A 34 0.84 14.80 11.64
N GLY A 35 1.30 16.05 11.63
CA GLY A 35 2.65 16.41 12.06
C GLY A 35 3.69 16.35 10.94
N LYS A 36 4.96 16.55 11.34
CA LYS A 36 6.12 16.61 10.42
C LYS A 36 7.00 15.38 10.50
N GLU A 37 6.88 14.57 11.54
CA GLU A 37 7.64 13.34 11.70
C GLU A 37 7.06 12.24 10.80
N PRO A 38 7.90 11.59 9.96
CA PRO A 38 7.51 10.37 9.25
C PRO A 38 7.20 9.25 10.23
N ALA A 39 6.25 8.39 9.89
CA ALA A 39 6.05 7.15 10.64
C ALA A 39 7.21 6.17 10.41
N ASP A 40 7.52 5.38 11.43
CA ASP A 40 8.46 4.27 11.30
C ASP A 40 7.93 3.18 10.35
N GLU A 41 8.84 2.43 9.75
CA GLU A 41 8.48 1.23 9.00
C GLU A 41 7.75 0.23 9.90
N GLY A 42 6.60 -0.27 9.46
CA GLY A 42 5.78 -1.21 10.21
C GLY A 42 4.84 -0.57 11.23
N ALA A 43 4.82 0.76 11.35
CA ALA A 43 3.90 1.48 12.24
C ALA A 43 2.44 1.04 12.00
N PRO A 44 1.69 0.65 13.04
CA PRO A 44 0.35 0.11 12.88
C PRO A 44 -0.66 1.19 12.48
N VAL A 45 -1.54 0.86 11.51
CA VAL A 45 -2.70 1.69 11.16
C VAL A 45 -3.92 1.15 11.87
N TYR A 46 -4.64 2.02 12.58
CA TYR A 46 -5.87 1.68 13.29
C TYR A 46 -7.07 2.36 12.66
N ARG A 47 -8.22 1.68 12.72
CA ARG A 47 -9.54 2.25 12.48
C ARG A 47 -10.45 1.78 13.60
N ASP A 48 -11.06 2.72 14.32
CA ASP A 48 -11.99 2.43 15.43
C ASP A 48 -11.38 1.48 16.48
N GLY A 49 -10.11 1.69 16.83
CA GLY A 49 -9.37 0.87 17.79
C GLY A 49 -8.88 -0.50 17.27
N LYS A 50 -9.26 -0.89 16.05
CA LYS A 50 -8.81 -2.14 15.42
C LYS A 50 -7.62 -1.90 14.49
N LYS A 51 -6.56 -2.70 14.62
CA LYS A 51 -5.46 -2.68 13.66
C LYS A 51 -5.96 -3.18 12.30
N VAL A 52 -5.84 -2.33 11.29
CA VAL A 52 -6.28 -2.62 9.90
C VAL A 52 -5.10 -2.74 8.93
N GLY A 53 -3.90 -2.32 9.33
CA GLY A 53 -2.76 -2.40 8.44
C GLY A 53 -1.48 -1.90 9.06
N VAL A 54 -0.50 -1.60 8.21
CA VAL A 54 0.78 -1.00 8.59
C VAL A 54 1.27 -0.04 7.53
N VAL A 55 2.02 0.97 7.95
CA VAL A 55 2.85 1.80 7.08
C VAL A 55 4.06 0.99 6.63
N THR A 56 4.38 1.01 5.34
CA THR A 56 5.52 0.31 4.75
C THR A 56 6.67 1.26 4.39
N CYS A 57 6.37 2.52 4.16
CA CYS A 57 7.38 3.57 3.89
C CYS A 57 6.74 4.93 4.19
N ALA A 58 7.46 5.82 4.85
CA ALA A 58 7.00 7.19 5.10
C ALA A 58 8.14 8.19 4.95
N MET A 59 7.78 9.43 4.67
CA MET A 59 8.69 10.54 4.51
C MET A 59 7.98 11.87 4.71
N TYR A 60 8.74 12.88 5.13
CA TYR A 60 8.29 14.27 5.13
C TYR A 60 8.62 14.87 3.77
N SER A 61 7.60 15.36 3.06
CA SER A 61 7.83 16.08 1.81
C SER A 61 8.08 17.56 2.10
N PRO A 62 9.28 18.09 1.83
CA PRO A 62 9.56 19.51 1.98
C PRO A 62 8.81 20.37 0.95
N LEU A 63 8.40 19.79 -0.19
CA LEU A 63 7.67 20.48 -1.25
C LEU A 63 6.25 20.86 -0.83
N VAL A 64 5.55 19.93 -0.16
CA VAL A 64 4.15 20.15 0.29
C VAL A 64 4.03 20.29 1.80
N GLN A 65 5.15 20.23 2.52
CA GLN A 65 5.25 20.37 3.97
C GLN A 65 4.34 19.40 4.76
N LYS A 66 4.26 18.15 4.29
CA LYS A 66 3.43 17.10 4.91
C LYS A 66 4.23 15.84 5.17
N SER A 67 3.95 15.19 6.29
CA SER A 67 4.34 13.80 6.52
C SER A 67 3.36 12.88 5.78
N MET A 68 3.90 11.95 4.99
CA MET A 68 3.12 11.06 4.14
C MET A 68 3.70 9.66 4.17
N GLY A 69 2.89 8.66 3.87
CA GLY A 69 3.36 7.30 3.77
C GLY A 69 2.56 6.45 2.79
N ILE A 70 3.09 5.26 2.57
CA ILE A 70 2.43 4.16 1.89
C ILE A 70 2.04 3.15 2.95
N ALA A 71 0.79 2.70 2.91
CA ALA A 71 0.27 1.69 3.83
C ALA A 71 -0.33 0.51 3.08
N ARG A 72 -0.16 -0.69 3.63
CA ARG A 72 -0.95 -1.87 3.26
C ARG A 72 -2.13 -1.98 4.23
N LEU A 73 -3.35 -1.93 3.70
CA LEU A 73 -4.62 -2.00 4.44
C LEU A 73 -5.50 -3.13 3.92
#